data_AF-A0A6L9UF45-F1
#
_entry.id   AF-A0A6L9UF45-F1
#
_cell.length_a   1.000
_cell.length_b   1.000
_cell.length_c   1.000
_cell.angle_alpha   90.00
_cell.angle_beta   90.00
_cell.angle_gamma   90.00
#
_symmetry.space_group_name_H-M   'P 1'
#
loop_
_entity.id
_entity.type
_entity.pdbx_description
1 polymer ?
#
loop_
_entity_poly.entity_id
_entity_poly.type
_entity_poly.pdbx_seq_one_letter_code
_entity_poly.pdbx_strand_id
1 'polypeptide(L)' 'MNNSAQDLANEYLRLGGRRLLVMDDNILSTKSWEGDPPEAETFWKQEIEGLAPRRRNEVMSFLPSINVT' A
#
# COMPACT_ATOMS: atom_id res chain seq x y z
N MET A 1 18.01 3.91 -6.31
CA MET A 1 17.10 5.05 -6.12
C MET A 1 16.47 4.91 -4.74
N ASN A 2 16.65 5.86 -3.84
CA ASN A 2 15.95 5.87 -2.56
C ASN A 2 14.57 6.51 -2.78
N ASN A 3 13.66 5.81 -3.45
CA ASN A 3 12.28 6.28 -3.57
C ASN A 3 11.68 6.36 -2.17
N SER A 4 11.16 7.54 -1.83
CA SER A 4 10.50 7.78 -0.54
C SER A 4 9.25 6.92 -0.45
N ALA A 5 8.81 6.58 0.76
CA ALA A 5 7.59 5.79 0.96
C ALA A 5 6.36 6.41 0.27
N GLN A 6 6.30 7.75 0.23
CA GLN A 6 5.28 8.51 -0.49
C GLN A 6 5.33 8.32 -2.01
N ASP A 7 6.53 8.19 -2.58
CA ASP A 7 6.73 8.02 -4.02
C ASP A 7 6.24 6.64 -4.47
N LEU A 8 6.57 5.61 -3.69
CA LEU A 8 6.07 4.24 -3.88
C LEU A 8 4.54 4.17 -3.76
N ALA A 9 3.96 4.86 -2.78
CA ALA A 9 2.51 4.90 -2.61
C ALA A 9 1.84 5.60 -3.80
N ASN A 10 2.37 6.74 -4.25
CA ASN A 10 1.85 7.46 -5.41
C ASN A 10 1.95 6.63 -6.69
N GLU A 11 3.06 5.95 -6.94
CA GLU A 11 3.22 5.10 -8.12
C GLU A 11 2.25 3.92 -8.07
N TYR A 12 2.12 3.27 -6.91
CA TYR A 12 1.15 2.20 -6.71
C TYR A 12 -0.30 2.66 -6.96
N LEU A 13 -0.68 3.85 -6.47
CA LEU A 13 -2.00 4.45 -6.75
C LEU A 13 -2.16 4.82 -8.23
N ARG A 14 -1.10 5.32 -8.88
CA ARG A 14 -1.08 5.68 -10.29
C ARG A 14 -1.25 4.47 -11.21
N LEU A 15 -0.73 3.31 -10.81
CA LEU A 15 -0.94 2.01 -11.45
C LEU A 15 -2.36 1.46 -11.23
N GLY A 16 -3.21 2.18 -10.50
CA GLY A 16 -4.60 1.78 -10.22
C GLY A 16 -4.72 0.87 -9.00
N GLY A 17 -3.74 0.88 -8.10
CA GLY A 17 -3.78 0.15 -6.83
C GLY A 17 -4.99 0.53 -5.99
N ARG A 18 -5.72 -0.49 -5.49
CA ARG A 18 -6.96 -0.31 -4.73
C ARG A 18 -6.86 -0.82 -3.30
N ARG A 19 -5.66 -1.15 -2.82
CA ARG A 19 -5.45 -1.51 -1.42
C ARG A 19 -5.75 -0.32 -0.53
N LEU A 20 -6.67 -0.55 0.39
CA LEU A 20 -7.01 0.42 1.41
C LEU A 20 -6.37 -0.03 2.71
N LEU A 21 -5.76 0.93 3.42
CA LEU A 21 -5.24 0.68 4.75
C LEU A 21 -6.43 0.50 5.69
N VAL A 22 -6.53 -0.69 6.29
CA VAL A 22 -7.48 -0.98 7.35
C VAL A 22 -6.70 -1.00 8.66
N MET A 23 -7.04 -0.08 9.54
CA MET A 23 -6.56 -0.05 10.92
C MET A 23 -7.64 -0.70 11.79
N ASP A 24 -7.46 -1.96 12.16
CA ASP A 24 -8.43 -2.70 12.96
C ASP A 24 -7.82 -3.01 14.33
N ASP A 25 -8.35 -2.39 15.40
CA ASP A 25 -8.10 -2.50 16.87
C ASP A 25 -6.68 -2.78 17.43
N ASN A 26 -5.63 -2.95 16.60
CA ASN A 26 -4.18 -3.02 16.86
C ASN A 26 -3.40 -3.72 15.72
N ILE A 27 -4.04 -4.05 14.59
CA ILE A 27 -3.44 -4.74 13.44
C ILE A 27 -3.59 -3.89 12.18
N LEU A 28 -2.47 -3.57 11.55
CA LEU A 28 -2.45 -2.97 10.21
C LEU A 28 -2.67 -4.08 9.18
N SER A 29 -3.83 -4.10 8.54
CA SER A 29 -4.11 -5.00 7.42
C SER A 29 -4.52 -4.21 6.18
N THR A 30 -4.10 -4.67 5.00
CA THR A 30 -4.56 -4.12 3.73
C THR A 30 -5.68 -5.00 3.20
N LYS A 31 -6.88 -4.46 3.02
CA LYS A 31 -8.02 -5.17 2.41
C LYS A 31 -8.18 -4.68 0.97
N SER A 32 -8.00 -5.57 0.01
CA SER A 32 -8.27 -5.32 -1.41
C SER A 32 -9.76 -5.57 -1.67
N TRP A 33 -10.56 -4.52 -1.90
CA TRP A 33 -12.01 -4.65 -2.09
C TRP A 33 -12.41 -5.15 -3.49
N GLU A 34 -11.64 -4.79 -4.49
CA GLU A 34 -11.62 -5.37 -5.84
C GLU A 34 -10.16 -5.61 -6.14
N GLY A 35 -9.80 -6.81 -6.62
CA GLY A 35 -8.40 -7.19 -6.85
C GLY A 35 -7.60 -6.11 -7.56
N ASP A 36 -6.37 -5.89 -7.10
CA ASP A 36 -5.47 -4.92 -7.72
C ASP A 36 -5.25 -5.26 -9.20
N PRO A 37 -5.12 -4.27 -10.09
CA PRO A 37 -4.67 -4.53 -11.44
C PRO A 37 -3.30 -5.23 -11.40
N PRO A 38 -3.00 -6.13 -12.35
CA PRO A 38 -1.79 -6.93 -12.34
C PRO A 38 -0.51 -6.08 -12.30
N GLU A 39 -0.55 -4.87 -12.87
CA GLU A 39 0.54 -3.89 -12.81
C GLU A 39 0.80 -3.39 -11.38
N ALA A 40 -0.25 -2.98 -10.65
CA ALA A 40 -0.14 -2.53 -9.27
C ALA A 40 0.22 -3.68 -8.32
N GLU A 41 -0.31 -4.89 -8.55
CA GLU A 41 0.07 -6.07 -7.76
C GLU A 41 1.55 -6.43 -7.94
N THR A 42 2.03 -6.42 -9.18
CA THR A 42 3.44 -6.71 -9.50
C THR A 42 4.34 -5.67 -8.86
N PHE A 43 4.00 -4.39 -8.99
CA PHE A 43 4.73 -3.31 -8.34
C PHE A 43 4.77 -3.48 -6.82
N TRP A 44 3.64 -3.81 -6.20
CA TRP A 44 3.59 -4.05 -4.76
C TRP A 44 4.52 -5.19 -4.34
N LYS A 45 4.49 -6.34 -5.01
CA LYS A 45 5.32 -7.50 -4.66
C LYS A 45 6.82 -7.23 -4.88
N GLN A 46 7.17 -6.48 -5.91
CA GLN A 46 8.58 -6.17 -6.22
C GLN A 46 9.15 -5.05 -5.33
N GLU A 47 8.42 -3.93 -5.20
CA GLU A 47 8.95 -2.70 -4.61
C GLU A 47 8.54 -2.50 -3.14
N ILE A 48 7.39 -3.04 -2.70
CA ILE A 48 6.80 -2.76 -1.37
C ILE A 48 6.86 -3.99 -0.44
N GLU A 49 6.64 -5.20 -0.96
CA GLU A 49 6.72 -6.45 -0.21
C GLU A 49 8.17 -6.81 0.16
N GLY A 50 9.16 -6.39 -0.65
CA GLY A 50 10.57 -6.53 -0.29
C GLY A 50 11.05 -5.59 0.83
N LEU A 51 10.26 -4.58 1.20
CA LEU A 51 10.69 -3.56 2.17
C LEU A 51 10.61 -4.02 3.62
N ALA A 52 11.50 -3.45 4.44
CA ALA A 52 11.43 -3.57 5.88
C ALA A 52 10.05 -3.12 6.41
N PRO A 53 9.52 -3.77 7.47
CA PRO A 53 8.16 -3.53 7.96
C PRO A 53 7.90 -2.06 8.32
N ARG A 54 8.90 -1.36 8.87
CA ARG A 54 8.81 0.07 9.16
C ARG A 54 8.53 0.91 7.90
N ARG A 55 9.27 0.66 6.83
CA ARG A 55 9.13 1.39 5.56
C ARG A 55 7.84 1.02 4.85
N ARG A 56 7.42 -0.25 4.93
CA ARG A 56 6.13 -0.70 4.41
C ARG A 56 4.97 0.00 5.12
N ASN A 57 5.03 0.14 6.45
CA ASN A 57 4.03 0.88 7.21
C ASN A 57 3.98 2.36 6.80
N GLU A 58 5.14 2.99 6.51
CA GLU A 58 5.15 4.35 5.96
C GLU A 58 4.44 4.41 4.61
N VAL A 59 4.73 3.48 3.67
CA VAL A 59 4.05 3.40 2.36
C VAL A 59 2.54 3.24 2.54
N MET A 60 2.13 2.32 3.42
CA MET A 60 0.74 2.06 3.76
C MET A 60 0.04 3.30 4.36
N SER A 61 0.75 4.10 5.16
CA SER A 61 0.21 5.34 5.74
C SER A 61 -0.10 6.42 4.71
N PHE A 62 0.47 6.33 3.50
CA PHE A 62 0.15 7.22 2.37
C PHE A 62 -0.98 6.68 1.49
N LEU A 63 -1.42 5.43 1.69
CA LEU A 63 -2.58 4.89 0.99
C LEU A 63 -3.88 5.48 1.57
N PRO A 64 -4.95 5.54 0.77
CA PRO A 64 -6.26 5.88 1.30
C PRO A 64 -6.66 4.86 2.37
N SER A 65 -6.93 5.34 3.58
CA SER A 65 -7.49 4.54 4.65
C SER A 65 -9.01 4.61 4.61
N ILE A 66 -9.67 3.48 4.84
CA ILE A 66 -11.10 3.51 5.17
C ILE A 66 -11.18 3.66 6.68
N ASN A 67 -11.63 4.83 7.14
CA ASN A 67 -12.11 4.94 8.49
C ASN A 67 -13.49 4.28 8.53
N VAL A 68 -13.56 3.03 9.00
CA VAL A 68 -14.85 2.42 9.33
C VAL A 68 -15.37 3.15 10.57
N THR A 69 -16.28 4.09 10.35
CA THR A 69 -17.06 4.75 11.41
C THR A 69 -18.22 3.86 11.82
#